data_AF-A0AAW9BK03-F1
#
_entry.id   AF-A0AAW9BK03-F1
#
_cell.length_a   1.000
_cell.length_b   1.000
_cell.length_c   1.000
_cell.angle_alpha   90.00
_cell.angle_beta   90.00
_cell.angle_gamma   90.00
#
_symmetry.space_group_name_H-M   'P 1'
#
loop_
_entity.id
_entity.type
_entity.pdbx_description
1 polymer ?
#
loop_
_entity_poly.entity_id
_entity_poly.type
_entity_poly.pdbx_seq_one_letter_code
_entity_poly.pdbx_strand_id
1 'polypeptide(L)'
;MNNAQIIRSIIFAWADIETGGLDDKLKNGELGMQVYPILEIAIHLTDADLNIIDGDGFRVVIHHPEEVLQSMDQWSIDQHTKTGLLDEVRQSTITLAEAEQMALAHLKKHNAEPYNMKEKRGTVMAGNSIKLDRNYLCCQMPALHEYFHYRQADVSAIALFVREWRPDIEASVQKKYQHLAMEDLRESIMEAKVYKDRLFNKDAVVSKSGSTDVLGSILFLAEDMTRALQRFDFDAPEYLNDPAIQNLKRDLKNLHDRQVGLANDVTQG
;
A
#
# COMPACT_ATOMS: atom_id res chain seq x y z
N MET A 1 -0.80 -36.74 -9.97
CA MET A 1 -0.58 -35.58 -10.84
C MET A 1 -0.43 -34.37 -9.94
N ASN A 2 0.67 -33.62 -10.11
CA ASN A 2 1.08 -32.50 -9.26
C ASN A 2 -0.02 -31.45 -9.10
N ASN A 3 -0.57 -31.29 -7.89
CA ASN A 3 -1.13 -30.02 -7.45
C ASN A 3 0.05 -29.14 -6.98
N ALA A 4 0.87 -28.71 -7.93
CA ALA A 4 1.67 -27.51 -7.70
C ALA A 4 0.65 -26.37 -7.61
N GLN A 5 0.31 -25.97 -6.39
CA GLN A 5 -0.46 -24.78 -6.11
C GLN A 5 0.36 -23.60 -6.65
N ILE A 6 0.16 -23.24 -7.92
CA ILE A 6 0.75 -22.04 -8.49
C ILE A 6 -0.05 -20.87 -7.92
N ILE A 7 0.10 -20.59 -6.63
CA ILE A 7 -0.18 -19.26 -6.08
C ILE A 7 1.00 -18.40 -6.54
N ARG A 8 1.01 -18.03 -7.82
CA ARG A 8 1.89 -16.95 -8.29
C ARG A 8 1.27 -15.65 -7.83
N SER A 9 1.86 -15.09 -6.78
CA SER A 9 1.44 -13.88 -6.08
C SER A 9 1.35 -12.69 -7.03
N ILE A 10 0.36 -11.83 -6.81
CA ILE A 10 0.28 -10.52 -7.45
C ILE A 10 1.59 -9.77 -7.18
N ILE A 11 2.12 -9.09 -8.20
CA ILE A 11 3.16 -8.08 -8.02
C ILE A 11 2.47 -6.72 -8.01
N PHE A 12 2.80 -5.92 -7.01
CA PHE A 12 2.41 -4.52 -6.95
C PHE A 12 3.55 -3.65 -7.49
N ALA A 13 3.22 -2.81 -8.47
CA ALA A 13 4.09 -1.76 -8.94
C ALA A 13 3.70 -0.46 -8.25
N TRP A 14 4.43 -0.15 -7.19
CA TRP A 14 4.30 1.09 -6.45
C TRP A 14 4.87 2.20 -7.29
N ALA A 15 4.04 3.13 -7.74
CA ALA A 15 4.43 4.18 -8.66
C ALA A 15 4.08 5.54 -8.08
N ASP A 16 4.93 6.50 -8.39
CA ASP A 16 4.79 7.90 -8.04
C ASP A 16 5.40 8.72 -9.17
N ILE A 17 4.66 9.70 -9.66
CA ILE A 17 5.13 10.63 -10.68
C ILE A 17 5.08 12.06 -10.17
N GLU A 18 6.12 12.81 -10.49
CA GLU A 18 6.08 14.26 -10.32
C GLU A 18 5.64 14.90 -11.63
N THR A 19 4.65 15.78 -11.55
CA THR A 19 4.02 16.40 -12.71
C THR A 19 4.16 17.92 -12.68
N GLY A 20 3.92 18.53 -13.83
CA GLY A 20 3.85 19.98 -13.98
C GLY A 20 2.58 20.63 -13.42
N GLY A 21 1.66 19.82 -12.88
CA GLY A 21 0.40 20.26 -12.30
C GLY A 21 -0.60 19.12 -12.07
N LEU A 22 -1.82 19.45 -11.65
CA LEU A 22 -2.87 18.47 -11.39
C LEU A 22 -3.54 17.96 -12.68
N ASP A 23 -4.39 16.94 -12.58
CA ASP A 23 -5.09 16.31 -13.72
C ASP A 23 -6.51 16.88 -13.96
N ASP A 24 -6.86 17.99 -13.32
CA ASP A 24 -8.18 18.59 -13.35
C ASP A 24 -8.53 19.25 -14.69
N LYS A 25 -9.79 19.63 -14.86
CA LYS A 25 -10.23 20.35 -16.06
C LYS A 25 -9.88 21.83 -15.95
N LEU A 26 -8.99 22.28 -16.84
CA LEU A 26 -8.52 23.65 -16.90
C LEU A 26 -9.61 24.60 -17.42
N LYS A 27 -9.41 25.90 -17.17
CA LYS A 27 -10.36 26.96 -17.57
C LYS A 27 -10.64 27.02 -19.07
N ASN A 28 -9.67 26.62 -19.89
CA ASN A 28 -9.79 26.56 -21.34
C ASN A 28 -10.47 25.27 -21.84
N GLY A 29 -10.85 24.35 -20.94
CA GLY A 29 -11.55 23.11 -21.25
C GLY A 29 -10.66 21.89 -21.45
N GLU A 30 -9.33 22.07 -21.51
CA GLU A 30 -8.36 20.98 -21.57
C GLU A 30 -8.25 20.25 -20.22
N LEU A 31 -7.69 19.05 -20.22
CA LEU A 31 -7.38 18.32 -19.00
C LEU A 31 -5.92 18.56 -18.63
N GLY A 32 -5.62 18.82 -17.36
CA GLY A 32 -4.27 19.12 -16.89
C GLY A 32 -3.26 18.05 -17.29
N MET A 33 -3.65 16.77 -17.23
CA MET A 33 -2.82 15.65 -17.70
C MET A 33 -2.49 15.64 -19.20
N GLN A 34 -3.13 16.49 -20.01
CA GLN A 34 -2.82 16.68 -21.43
C GLN A 34 -1.90 17.89 -21.67
N VAL A 35 -1.80 18.80 -20.69
CA VAL A 35 -1.11 20.09 -20.81
C VAL A 35 0.19 20.12 -20.01
N TYR A 36 0.16 19.60 -18.79
CA TYR A 36 1.31 19.59 -17.89
C TYR A 36 2.20 18.36 -18.14
N PRO A 37 3.53 18.50 -18.14
CA PRO A 37 4.44 17.38 -18.37
C PRO A 37 4.55 16.43 -17.17
N ILE A 38 4.82 15.15 -17.42
CA ILE A 38 5.45 14.27 -16.41
C ILE A 38 6.94 14.63 -16.33
N LEU A 39 7.42 14.99 -15.14
CA LEU A 39 8.80 15.42 -14.89
C LEU A 39 9.68 14.28 -14.38
N GLU A 40 9.11 13.38 -13.58
CA GLU A 40 9.79 12.24 -13.00
C GLU A 40 8.84 11.06 -12.90
N ILE A 41 9.38 9.85 -13.01
CA ILE A 41 8.67 8.62 -12.66
C ILE A 41 9.55 7.75 -11.77
N ALA A 42 8.98 7.30 -10.67
CA ALA A 42 9.54 6.32 -9.77
C ALA A 42 8.66 5.07 -9.71
N ILE A 43 9.29 3.89 -9.63
CA ILE A 43 8.64 2.60 -9.46
C ILE A 43 9.42 1.75 -8.45
N HIS A 44 8.70 1.17 -7.49
CA HIS A 44 9.17 0.06 -6.67
C HIS A 44 8.27 -1.15 -6.88
N LEU A 45 8.85 -2.35 -6.81
CA LEU A 45 8.11 -3.59 -6.98
C LEU A 45 8.06 -4.36 -5.67
N THR A 46 6.87 -4.84 -5.31
CA THR A 46 6.72 -5.78 -4.20
C THR A 46 6.01 -7.05 -4.59
N ASP A 47 6.28 -8.12 -3.85
CA ASP A 47 5.42 -9.29 -3.83
C ASP A 47 4.06 -8.99 -3.15
N ALA A 48 3.19 -10.00 -3.06
CA ALA A 48 1.88 -9.86 -2.42
C ALA A 48 1.96 -9.65 -0.89
N ASP A 49 3.12 -9.94 -0.29
CA ASP A 49 3.38 -9.68 1.11
C ASP A 49 3.97 -8.29 1.38
N LEU A 50 4.13 -7.49 0.31
CA LEU A 50 4.68 -6.14 0.30
C LEU A 50 6.20 -6.11 0.56
N ASN A 51 6.90 -7.21 0.33
CA ASN A 51 8.36 -7.23 0.36
C ASN A 51 8.91 -6.65 -0.94
N ILE A 52 9.87 -5.72 -0.84
CA ILE A 52 10.53 -5.11 -2.00
C ILE A 52 11.37 -6.17 -2.72
N ILE A 53 11.21 -6.28 -4.04
CA ILE A 53 11.85 -7.32 -4.88
C ILE A 53 12.79 -6.76 -5.96
N ASP A 54 12.92 -5.44 -6.06
CA ASP A 54 13.70 -4.76 -7.10
C ASP A 54 14.88 -3.93 -6.56
N GLY A 55 15.30 -4.18 -5.32
CA GLY A 55 16.46 -3.53 -4.71
C GLY A 55 16.19 -2.05 -4.45
N ASP A 56 16.98 -1.17 -5.06
CA ASP A 56 16.85 0.28 -4.91
C ASP A 56 15.68 0.88 -5.70
N GLY A 57 15.02 0.08 -6.55
CA GLY A 57 13.88 0.50 -7.36
C GLY A 57 14.29 1.14 -8.68
N PHE A 58 13.34 1.84 -9.29
CA PHE A 58 13.48 2.54 -10.57
C PHE A 58 13.10 4.00 -10.38
N ARG A 59 13.97 4.92 -10.80
CA ARG A 59 13.69 6.36 -10.84
C ARG A 59 14.30 6.90 -12.12
N VAL A 60 13.56 7.73 -12.85
CA VAL A 60 14.10 8.50 -13.96
C VAL A 60 13.48 9.87 -14.03
N VAL A 61 14.33 10.88 -14.20
CA VAL A 61 13.93 12.27 -14.45
C VAL A 61 13.88 12.48 -15.95
N ILE A 62 12.80 13.08 -16.44
CA ILE A 62 12.52 13.25 -17.86
C ILE A 62 12.93 14.66 -18.28
N HIS A 63 13.66 14.75 -19.39
CA HIS A 63 14.03 16.02 -19.98
C HIS A 63 12.84 16.72 -20.64
N HIS A 64 12.72 18.03 -20.39
CA HIS A 64 11.79 18.91 -21.10
C HIS A 64 12.48 20.23 -21.47
N PRO A 65 12.18 20.78 -22.67
CA PRO A 65 12.64 22.11 -23.03
C PRO A 65 11.90 23.19 -22.22
N GLU A 66 12.49 24.37 -22.09
CA GLU A 66 11.93 25.45 -21.28
C GLU A 66 10.53 25.88 -21.77
N GLU A 67 10.22 25.77 -23.06
CA GLU A 67 8.88 26.07 -23.57
C GLU A 67 7.80 25.15 -22.99
N VAL A 68 8.14 23.90 -22.69
CA VAL A 68 7.23 22.94 -22.04
C VAL A 68 7.16 23.22 -20.54
N LEU A 69 8.28 23.54 -19.88
CA LEU A 69 8.28 23.89 -18.46
C LEU A 69 7.46 25.15 -18.16
N GLN A 70 7.37 26.08 -19.11
CA GLN A 70 6.50 27.27 -19.03
C GLN A 70 5.01 26.95 -19.02
N SER A 71 4.59 25.73 -19.41
CA SER A 71 3.18 25.34 -19.33
C SER A 71 2.77 24.91 -17.92
N MET A 72 3.72 24.63 -17.02
CA MET A 72 3.47 24.18 -15.66
C MET A 72 2.69 25.20 -14.84
N ASP A 73 1.93 24.71 -13.85
CA ASP A 73 1.32 25.62 -12.89
C ASP A 73 2.36 26.22 -11.92
N GLN A 74 2.04 27.39 -11.37
CA GLN A 74 2.98 28.14 -10.54
C GLN A 74 3.38 27.37 -9.27
N TRP A 75 2.46 26.60 -8.68
CA TRP A 75 2.75 25.86 -7.45
C TRP A 75 3.78 24.75 -7.71
N SER A 76 3.63 24.04 -8.82
CA SER A 76 4.54 22.99 -9.28
C SER A 76 5.91 23.57 -9.62
N ILE A 77 5.96 24.74 -10.27
CA ILE A 77 7.23 25.44 -10.53
C ILE A 77 7.95 25.76 -9.21
N ASP A 78 7.25 26.35 -8.24
CA ASP A 78 7.85 26.77 -6.97
C ASP A 78 8.34 25.55 -6.17
N GLN A 79 7.53 24.49 -6.11
CA GLN A 79 7.86 23.26 -5.39
C GLN A 79 9.05 22.54 -6.02
N HIS A 80 9.02 22.32 -7.34
CA HIS A 80 10.08 21.58 -8.04
C HIS A 80 11.37 22.39 -8.20
N THR A 81 11.31 23.72 -8.11
CA THR A 81 12.50 24.56 -7.93
C THR A 81 13.12 24.32 -6.55
N LYS A 82 12.29 24.28 -5.50
CA LYS A 82 12.76 24.11 -4.12
C LYS A 82 13.38 22.73 -3.87
N THR A 83 12.84 21.67 -4.47
CA THR A 83 13.38 20.31 -4.34
C THR A 83 14.61 20.08 -5.22
N GLY A 84 14.86 20.94 -6.22
CA GLY A 84 15.93 20.79 -7.21
C GLY A 84 15.54 19.93 -8.42
N LEU A 85 14.31 19.40 -8.45
CA LEU A 85 13.84 18.55 -9.56
C LEU A 85 13.85 19.29 -10.90
N LEU A 86 13.51 20.59 -10.95
CA LEU A 86 13.56 21.33 -12.21
C LEU A 86 14.98 21.44 -12.79
N ASP A 87 16.00 21.50 -11.93
CA ASP A 87 17.39 21.50 -12.40
C ASP A 87 17.79 20.12 -12.92
N GLU A 88 17.35 19.04 -12.27
CA GLU A 88 17.51 17.66 -12.79
C GLU A 88 16.81 17.48 -14.13
N VAL A 89 15.58 18.00 -14.29
CA VAL A 89 14.81 17.96 -15.55
C VAL A 89 15.57 18.66 -16.68
N ARG A 90 16.12 19.85 -16.43
CA ARG A 90 16.92 20.59 -17.42
C ARG A 90 18.23 19.86 -17.78
N GLN A 91 18.82 19.14 -16.84
CA GLN A 91 20.07 18.40 -17.03
C GLN A 91 19.87 17.00 -17.62
N SER A 92 18.68 16.42 -17.47
CA SER A 92 18.35 15.11 -17.99
C SER A 92 18.51 15.09 -19.51
N THR A 93 18.84 13.91 -20.05
CA THR A 93 18.87 13.65 -21.49
C THR A 93 17.83 12.60 -21.89
N ILE A 94 17.01 12.14 -20.95
CA ILE A 94 16.04 11.06 -21.17
C ILE A 94 14.72 11.65 -21.64
N THR A 95 14.27 11.22 -22.81
CA THR A 95 12.96 11.61 -23.33
C THR A 95 11.82 10.86 -22.62
N LEU A 96 10.60 11.39 -22.71
CA LEU A 96 9.40 10.74 -22.16
C LEU A 96 9.22 9.30 -22.70
N ALA A 97 9.45 9.10 -24.00
CA ALA A 97 9.33 7.79 -24.64
C ALA A 97 10.41 6.80 -24.15
N GLU A 98 11.65 7.27 -23.95
CA GLU A 98 12.72 6.45 -23.38
C GLU A 98 12.41 6.07 -21.93
N ALA A 99 11.94 7.02 -21.12
CA ALA A 99 11.51 6.76 -19.75
C ALA A 99 10.41 5.69 -19.67
N GLU A 100 9.41 5.76 -20.56
CA GLU A 100 8.37 4.74 -20.67
C GLU A 100 8.95 3.35 -20.99
N GLN A 101 9.86 3.26 -21.96
CA GLN A 101 10.50 2.00 -22.32
C GLN A 101 11.41 1.47 -21.21
N MET A 102 12.10 2.34 -20.49
CA MET A 102 12.92 1.98 -19.34
C MET A 102 12.07 1.43 -18.19
N ALA A 103 10.92 2.05 -17.90
CA ALA A 103 9.97 1.56 -16.90
C ALA A 103 9.42 0.16 -17.29
N LEU A 104 9.02 -0.02 -18.56
CA LEU A 104 8.59 -1.32 -19.08
C LEU A 104 9.70 -2.38 -18.99
N ALA A 105 10.95 -2.00 -19.26
CA ALA A 105 12.09 -2.89 -19.15
C ALA A 105 12.36 -3.29 -17.68
N HIS A 106 12.22 -2.34 -16.74
CA HIS A 106 12.30 -2.62 -15.30
C HIS A 106 11.25 -3.64 -14.86
N LEU A 107 9.99 -3.44 -15.24
CA LEU A 107 8.91 -4.39 -14.93
C LEU A 107 9.21 -5.81 -15.44
N LYS A 108 9.60 -5.91 -16.72
CA LYS A 108 9.95 -7.21 -17.35
C LYS A 108 11.13 -7.88 -16.66
N LYS A 109 12.17 -7.12 -16.31
CA LYS A 109 13.37 -7.63 -15.63
C LYS A 109 13.04 -8.29 -14.29
N HIS A 110 12.02 -7.81 -13.60
CA HIS A 110 11.60 -8.27 -12.28
C HIS A 110 10.35 -9.18 -12.31
N ASN A 111 10.03 -9.77 -13.47
CA ASN A 111 8.91 -10.70 -13.64
C ASN A 111 7.53 -10.11 -13.29
N ALA A 112 7.39 -8.78 -13.33
CA ALA A 112 6.12 -8.11 -13.20
C ALA A 112 5.38 -8.24 -14.54
N GLU A 113 4.52 -9.25 -14.67
CA GLU A 113 3.86 -9.59 -15.94
C GLU A 113 2.80 -8.55 -16.36
N PRO A 114 2.58 -8.35 -17.68
CA PRO A 114 1.53 -7.45 -18.19
C PRO A 114 0.13 -7.97 -17.87
N TYR A 115 -0.85 -7.08 -17.95
CA TYR A 115 -2.25 -7.43 -17.77
C TYR A 115 -2.75 -8.43 -18.81
N ASN A 116 -3.23 -9.57 -18.32
CA ASN A 116 -3.95 -10.57 -19.08
C ASN A 116 -5.45 -10.49 -18.74
N MET A 117 -6.24 -9.99 -19.68
CA MET A 117 -7.69 -9.80 -19.52
C MET A 117 -8.48 -11.11 -19.35
N LYS A 118 -8.03 -12.21 -19.97
CA LYS A 118 -8.72 -13.51 -19.87
C LYS A 118 -8.55 -14.09 -18.47
N GLU A 119 -7.34 -13.96 -17.93
CA GLU A 119 -7.01 -14.46 -16.59
C GLU A 119 -7.38 -13.46 -15.49
N LYS A 120 -7.62 -12.19 -15.84
CA LYS A 120 -7.79 -11.07 -14.92
C LYS A 120 -6.61 -10.96 -13.94
N ARG A 121 -5.40 -11.13 -14.47
CA ARG A 121 -4.14 -11.16 -13.72
C ARG A 121 -3.10 -10.28 -14.40
N GLY A 122 -2.07 -9.93 -13.66
CA GLY A 122 -0.98 -9.07 -14.10
C GLY A 122 -0.56 -8.15 -12.98
N THR A 123 0.40 -7.28 -13.28
CA THR A 123 0.94 -6.30 -12.33
C THR A 123 -0.11 -5.24 -12.02
N VAL A 124 -0.31 -4.96 -10.73
CA VAL A 124 -1.27 -3.93 -10.26
C VAL A 124 -0.48 -2.69 -9.87
N MET A 125 -0.84 -1.53 -10.43
CA MET A 125 -0.27 -0.25 -10.02
C MET A 125 -0.78 0.12 -8.62
N ALA A 126 0.11 0.56 -7.74
CA ALA A 126 -0.17 0.84 -6.33
C ALA A 126 0.46 2.17 -5.91
N GLY A 127 -0.08 2.81 -4.88
CA GLY A 127 0.46 4.05 -4.32
C GLY A 127 -0.58 4.86 -3.56
N ASN A 128 -0.19 6.01 -3.01
CA ASN A 128 -1.12 6.96 -2.41
C ASN A 128 -1.74 7.83 -3.50
N SER A 129 -3.07 7.95 -3.51
CA SER A 129 -3.78 8.83 -4.45
C SER A 129 -3.47 8.53 -5.93
N ILE A 130 -3.12 7.27 -6.21
CA ILE A 130 -2.53 6.73 -7.45
C ILE A 130 -3.36 6.98 -8.71
N LYS A 131 -4.60 7.47 -8.56
CA LYS A 131 -5.49 7.83 -9.66
C LYS A 131 -4.91 8.94 -10.53
N LEU A 132 -4.26 9.94 -9.93
CA LEU A 132 -3.64 11.04 -10.66
C LEU A 132 -2.53 10.51 -11.57
N ASP A 133 -1.62 9.72 -11.02
CA ASP A 133 -0.53 9.07 -11.75
C ASP A 133 -1.07 8.23 -12.89
N ARG A 134 -2.10 7.42 -12.60
CA ARG A 134 -2.75 6.55 -13.58
C ARG A 134 -3.33 7.34 -14.75
N ASN A 135 -3.91 8.51 -14.49
CA ASN A 135 -4.49 9.39 -15.49
C ASN A 135 -3.40 9.99 -16.39
N TYR A 136 -2.31 10.47 -15.80
CA TYR A 136 -1.14 10.93 -16.54
C TYR A 136 -0.52 9.84 -17.42
N LEU A 137 -0.32 8.63 -16.91
CA LEU A 137 0.18 7.52 -17.71
C LEU A 137 -0.77 7.21 -18.87
N CYS A 138 -2.08 7.23 -18.66
CA CYS A 138 -3.07 7.01 -19.72
C CYS A 138 -2.89 8.00 -20.89
N CYS A 139 -2.57 9.26 -20.59
CA CYS A 139 -2.38 10.29 -21.60
C CYS A 139 -0.97 10.33 -22.21
N GLN A 140 0.08 10.16 -21.40
CA GLN A 140 1.45 10.49 -21.78
C GLN A 140 2.38 9.26 -21.88
N MET A 141 2.03 8.14 -21.23
CA MET A 141 2.76 6.86 -21.30
C MET A 141 1.78 5.69 -21.50
N PRO A 142 1.06 5.66 -22.65
CA PRO A 142 -0.05 4.73 -22.85
C PRO A 142 0.37 3.26 -22.87
N ALA A 143 1.59 2.93 -23.34
CA ALA A 143 2.05 1.54 -23.35
C ALA A 143 2.35 1.05 -21.92
N LEU A 144 2.89 1.91 -21.06
CA LEU A 144 3.05 1.61 -19.64
C LEU A 144 1.69 1.55 -18.92
N HIS A 145 0.75 2.45 -19.25
CA HIS A 145 -0.60 2.39 -18.72
C HIS A 145 -1.29 1.05 -19.05
N GLU A 146 -1.25 0.63 -20.32
CA GLU A 146 -1.84 -0.62 -20.81
C GLU A 146 -1.15 -1.87 -20.23
N TYR A 147 0.11 -1.76 -19.84
CA TYR A 147 0.85 -2.86 -19.22
C TYR A 147 0.23 -3.30 -17.89
N PHE A 148 -0.25 -2.36 -17.10
CA PHE A 148 -0.80 -2.63 -15.77
C PHE A 148 -2.25 -3.11 -15.83
N HIS A 149 -2.65 -3.84 -14.80
CA HIS A 149 -4.03 -4.24 -14.56
C HIS A 149 -4.95 -3.01 -14.48
N TYR A 150 -6.19 -3.11 -14.97
CA TYR A 150 -7.15 -1.99 -14.99
C TYR A 150 -7.57 -1.50 -13.60
N ARG A 151 -7.32 -2.30 -12.56
CA ARG A 151 -7.51 -1.92 -11.16
C ARG A 151 -6.20 -1.41 -10.60
N GLN A 152 -6.30 -0.49 -9.66
CA GLN A 152 -5.19 0.08 -8.91
C GLN A 152 -5.39 -0.19 -7.40
N ALA A 153 -4.30 -0.30 -6.68
CA ALA A 153 -4.28 -0.40 -5.23
C ALA A 153 -3.99 1.00 -4.63
N ASP A 154 -5.05 1.71 -4.26
CA ASP A 154 -4.95 3.06 -3.71
C ASP A 154 -4.91 3.02 -2.19
N VAL A 155 -3.75 3.33 -1.61
CA VAL A 155 -3.56 3.34 -0.15
C VAL A 155 -4.32 4.48 0.51
N SER A 156 -4.45 5.62 -0.16
CA SER A 156 -5.21 6.78 0.35
C SER A 156 -6.69 6.46 0.51
N ALA A 157 -7.24 5.62 -0.37
CA ALA A 157 -8.62 5.14 -0.22
C ALA A 157 -8.82 4.34 1.07
N ILE A 158 -7.83 3.53 1.47
CA ILE A 158 -7.86 2.80 2.75
C ILE A 158 -7.68 3.77 3.92
N ALA A 159 -6.73 4.70 3.81
CA ALA A 159 -6.43 5.70 4.83
C ALA A 159 -7.68 6.53 5.21
N LEU A 160 -8.52 6.90 4.24
CA LEU A 160 -9.78 7.61 4.50
C LEU A 160 -10.71 6.83 5.45
N PHE A 161 -10.84 5.52 5.28
CA PHE A 161 -11.65 4.68 6.18
C PHE A 161 -10.95 4.43 7.51
N VAL A 162 -9.63 4.28 7.51
CA VAL A 162 -8.82 4.08 8.73
C VAL A 162 -8.94 5.29 9.64
N ARG A 163 -8.82 6.51 9.11
CA ARG A 163 -8.95 7.73 9.89
C ARG A 163 -10.28 7.84 10.65
N GLU A 164 -11.38 7.46 10.01
CA GLU A 164 -12.71 7.55 10.62
C GLU A 164 -13.03 6.37 11.54
N TRP A 165 -12.60 5.16 11.19
CA TRP A 165 -13.05 3.94 11.89
C TRP A 165 -12.00 3.31 12.80
N ARG A 166 -10.71 3.62 12.58
CA ARG A 166 -9.56 3.07 13.30
C ARG A 166 -8.47 4.13 13.53
N PRO A 167 -8.77 5.20 14.28
CA PRO A 167 -7.79 6.27 14.57
C PRO A 167 -6.56 5.76 15.34
N ASP A 168 -6.67 4.60 16.01
CA ASP A 168 -5.55 3.90 16.64
C ASP A 168 -4.52 3.39 15.62
N ILE A 169 -4.97 2.98 14.44
CA ILE A 169 -4.08 2.57 13.33
C ILE A 169 -3.54 3.80 12.62
N GLU A 170 -4.38 4.81 12.37
CA GLU A 170 -3.96 6.07 11.74
C GLU A 170 -2.77 6.69 12.49
N ALA A 171 -2.88 6.78 13.82
CA ALA A 171 -1.82 7.35 14.67
C ALA A 171 -0.50 6.55 14.63
N SER A 172 -0.51 5.32 14.13
CA SER A 172 0.69 4.48 14.01
C SER A 172 1.43 4.66 12.69
N VAL A 173 0.81 5.29 11.69
CA VAL A 173 1.45 5.62 10.41
C VAL A 173 2.24 6.92 10.59
N GLN A 174 3.56 6.86 10.47
CA GLN A 174 4.44 8.04 10.57
C GLN A 174 5.12 8.32 9.24
N LYS A 175 4.66 9.35 8.53
CA LYS A 175 5.27 9.83 7.29
C LYS A 175 6.11 11.07 7.54
N LYS A 176 7.24 11.18 6.83
CA LYS A 176 8.16 12.32 6.91
C LYS A 176 7.87 13.35 5.82
N TYR A 177 7.15 12.97 4.75
CA TYR A 177 6.75 13.87 3.66
C TYR A 177 7.95 14.63 3.07
N GLN A 178 8.95 13.88 2.61
CA GLN A 178 10.17 14.48 2.05
C GLN A 178 9.98 15.01 0.63
N HIS A 179 8.87 14.69 -0.04
CA HIS A 179 8.55 15.13 -1.41
C HIS A 179 9.64 14.71 -2.41
N LEU A 180 10.00 13.44 -2.33
CA LEU A 180 10.97 12.78 -3.20
C LEU A 180 10.37 11.43 -3.57
N ALA A 181 10.11 11.20 -4.86
CA ALA A 181 9.26 10.10 -5.31
C ALA A 181 9.66 8.73 -4.74
N MET A 182 10.96 8.41 -4.70
CA MET A 182 11.44 7.13 -4.15
C MET A 182 11.23 6.99 -2.63
N GLU A 183 11.36 8.06 -1.87
CA GLU A 183 11.09 8.03 -0.43
C GLU A 183 9.58 7.96 -0.17
N ASP A 184 8.78 8.72 -0.92
CA ASP A 184 7.32 8.71 -0.83
C ASP A 184 6.74 7.33 -1.19
N LEU A 185 7.34 6.61 -2.15
CA LEU A 185 7.02 5.21 -2.43
C LEU A 185 7.30 4.29 -1.24
N ARG A 186 8.45 4.44 -0.58
CA ARG A 186 8.79 3.63 0.60
C ARG A 186 7.85 3.90 1.76
N GLU A 187 7.46 5.15 1.95
CA GLU A 187 6.45 5.54 2.95
C GLU A 187 5.07 4.95 2.60
N SER A 188 4.67 4.95 1.33
CA SER A 188 3.43 4.33 0.84
C SER A 188 3.40 2.82 1.10
N ILE A 189 4.49 2.12 0.81
CA ILE A 189 4.63 0.66 1.07
C ILE A 189 4.56 0.38 2.57
N MET A 190 5.21 1.20 3.40
CA MET A 190 5.21 1.05 4.85
C MET A 190 3.82 1.28 5.44
N GLU A 191 3.10 2.31 5.00
CA GLU A 191 1.70 2.55 5.37
C GLU A 191 0.81 1.35 4.99
N ALA A 192 0.95 0.84 3.77
CA ALA A 192 0.20 -0.33 3.31
C ALA A 192 0.51 -1.59 4.12
N LYS A 193 1.76 -1.79 4.58
CA LYS A 193 2.11 -2.87 5.51
C LYS A 193 1.39 -2.74 6.84
N VAL A 194 1.35 -1.54 7.41
CA VAL A 194 0.59 -1.29 8.65
C VAL A 194 -0.88 -1.66 8.45
N TYR A 195 -1.49 -1.23 7.35
CA TYR A 195 -2.89 -1.57 7.05
C TYR A 195 -3.10 -3.07 6.81
N LYS A 196 -2.23 -3.73 6.04
CA LYS A 196 -2.25 -5.19 5.84
C LYS A 196 -2.24 -5.91 7.19
N ASP A 197 -1.31 -5.55 8.06
CA ASP A 197 -1.09 -6.24 9.33
C ASP A 197 -2.19 -5.96 10.36
N ARG A 198 -2.75 -4.75 10.37
CA ARG A 198 -3.68 -4.29 11.42
C ARG A 198 -5.16 -4.35 11.03
N LEU A 199 -5.48 -4.36 9.74
CA LEU A 199 -6.86 -4.45 9.24
C LEU A 199 -7.20 -5.80 8.61
N PHE A 200 -6.27 -6.42 7.91
CA PHE A 200 -6.57 -7.56 7.01
C PHE A 200 -5.90 -8.86 7.41
N ASN A 201 -5.03 -8.85 8.42
CA ASN A 201 -4.46 -10.08 8.95
C ASN A 201 -5.61 -10.99 9.43
N LYS A 202 -5.58 -12.26 9.01
CA LYS A 202 -6.65 -13.25 9.28
C LYS A 202 -6.77 -13.57 10.76
N ASP A 203 -5.68 -13.34 11.49
CA ASP A 203 -5.58 -13.45 12.94
C ASP A 203 -5.72 -12.08 13.62
N ALA A 204 -5.86 -10.98 12.86
CA ALA A 204 -6.23 -9.69 13.44
C ALA A 204 -7.68 -9.77 13.89
N VAL A 205 -7.84 -9.77 15.20
CA VAL A 205 -9.15 -9.73 15.82
C VAL A 205 -9.68 -8.30 15.64
N VAL A 206 -10.76 -8.14 14.87
CA VAL A 206 -11.39 -6.84 14.61
C VAL A 206 -12.27 -6.47 15.80
N SER A 207 -11.85 -5.50 16.60
CA SER A 207 -12.72 -4.92 17.63
C SER A 207 -13.80 -4.07 16.95
N LYS A 208 -15.07 -4.26 17.34
CA LYS A 208 -16.19 -3.40 16.91
C LYS A 208 -16.37 -2.16 17.79
N SER A 209 -15.51 -1.95 18.79
CA SER A 209 -15.59 -0.80 19.67
C SER A 209 -14.40 0.12 19.41
N GLY A 210 -14.65 1.21 18.68
CA GLY A 210 -13.80 2.40 18.72
C GLY A 210 -13.89 3.12 20.07
N SER A 211 -13.93 2.39 21.18
CA SER A 211 -13.95 2.94 22.52
C SER A 211 -12.60 2.72 23.17
N THR A 212 -12.10 3.75 23.83
CA THR A 212 -11.05 3.70 24.87
C THR A 212 -11.51 2.93 26.11
N ASP A 213 -12.48 2.01 25.95
CA ASP A 213 -13.08 1.25 27.03
C ASP A 213 -12.22 0.02 27.30
N VAL A 214 -11.50 0.09 28.41
CA VAL A 214 -10.71 -1.02 28.95
C VAL A 214 -11.59 -2.27 29.12
N LEU A 215 -12.89 -2.11 29.39
CA LEU A 215 -13.82 -3.23 29.57
C LEU A 215 -14.15 -3.93 28.26
N GLY A 216 -14.32 -3.18 27.17
CA GLY A 216 -14.48 -3.74 25.82
C GLY A 216 -13.24 -4.55 25.38
N SER A 217 -12.05 -4.08 25.75
CA SER A 217 -10.80 -4.80 25.50
C SER A 217 -10.66 -6.08 26.34
N ILE A 218 -11.16 -6.07 27.59
CA ILE A 218 -11.17 -7.24 28.48
C ILE A 218 -12.17 -8.30 28.00
N LEU A 219 -13.39 -7.92 27.64
CA LEU A 219 -14.39 -8.84 27.11
C LEU A 219 -13.91 -9.53 25.83
N PHE A 220 -13.24 -8.77 24.97
CA PHE A 220 -12.70 -9.24 23.72
C PHE A 220 -11.57 -10.26 23.88
N LEU A 221 -10.62 -9.99 24.79
CA LEU A 221 -9.58 -10.95 25.15
C LEU A 221 -10.21 -12.26 25.66
N ALA A 222 -11.29 -12.18 26.45
CA ALA A 222 -12.01 -13.36 26.91
C ALA A 222 -12.64 -14.16 25.75
N GLU A 223 -13.24 -13.50 24.75
CA GLU A 223 -13.78 -14.15 23.55
C GLU A 223 -12.68 -14.79 22.68
N ASP A 224 -11.54 -14.12 22.52
CA ASP A 224 -10.44 -14.64 21.70
C ASP A 224 -9.78 -15.87 22.35
N MET A 225 -9.59 -15.81 23.67
CA MET A 225 -9.16 -16.95 24.47
C MET A 225 -10.18 -18.10 24.42
N THR A 226 -11.48 -17.79 24.39
CA THR A 226 -12.53 -18.81 24.19
C THR A 226 -12.36 -19.49 22.83
N ARG A 227 -12.11 -18.72 21.77
CA ARG A 227 -11.89 -19.27 20.43
C ARG A 227 -10.61 -20.10 20.35
N ALA A 228 -9.53 -19.65 20.98
CA ALA A 228 -8.28 -20.40 21.07
C ALA A 228 -8.48 -21.74 21.80
N LEU A 229 -9.23 -21.74 22.92
CA LEU A 229 -9.60 -22.95 23.66
C LEU A 229 -10.52 -23.90 22.87
N GLN A 230 -11.37 -23.38 21.97
CA GLN A 230 -12.31 -24.19 21.18
C GLN A 230 -11.72 -24.72 19.86
N ARG A 231 -10.78 -24.00 19.25
CA ARG A 231 -10.24 -24.34 17.92
C ARG A 231 -9.03 -25.26 17.96
N PHE A 232 -8.28 -25.25 19.05
CA PHE A 232 -7.15 -26.14 19.25
C PHE A 232 -7.58 -27.33 20.12
N ASP A 233 -7.46 -28.56 19.60
CA ASP A 233 -7.77 -29.76 20.35
C ASP A 233 -6.61 -30.09 21.31
N PHE A 234 -6.62 -29.45 22.46
CA PHE A 234 -5.64 -29.70 23.52
C PHE A 234 -5.70 -31.14 24.09
N ASP A 235 -6.75 -31.89 23.77
CA ASP A 235 -6.96 -33.26 24.21
C ASP A 235 -6.63 -34.29 23.11
N ALA A 236 -6.09 -33.84 21.97
CA ALA A 236 -5.61 -34.75 20.94
C ALA A 236 -4.49 -35.66 21.49
N PRO A 237 -4.45 -36.96 21.09
CA PRO A 237 -3.54 -37.95 21.67
C PRO A 237 -2.06 -37.55 21.64
N GLU A 238 -1.65 -36.79 20.63
CA GLU A 238 -0.29 -36.27 20.45
C GLU A 238 0.12 -35.19 21.47
N TYR A 239 -0.85 -34.51 22.11
CA TYR A 239 -0.61 -33.41 23.04
C TYR A 239 -0.92 -33.75 24.50
N LEU A 240 -1.53 -34.90 24.76
CA LEU A 240 -2.01 -35.29 26.08
C LEU A 240 -0.88 -35.37 27.13
N ASN A 241 0.32 -35.75 26.68
CA ASN A 241 1.51 -35.90 27.52
C ASN A 241 2.54 -34.77 27.33
N ASP A 242 2.23 -33.73 26.54
CA ASP A 242 3.13 -32.59 26.36
C ASP A 242 2.91 -31.57 27.48
N PRO A 243 3.86 -31.42 28.43
CA PRO A 243 3.69 -30.55 29.58
C PRO A 243 3.62 -29.06 29.19
N ALA A 244 4.22 -28.64 28.07
CA ALA A 244 4.14 -27.25 27.62
C ALA A 244 2.73 -26.94 27.09
N ILE A 245 2.15 -27.86 26.31
CA ILE A 245 0.79 -27.70 25.77
C ILE A 245 -0.26 -27.76 26.88
N GLN A 246 -0.11 -28.66 27.86
CA GLN A 246 -1.04 -28.74 28.98
C GLN A 246 -0.92 -27.53 29.93
N ASN A 247 0.29 -26.98 30.11
CA ASN A 247 0.46 -25.72 30.84
C ASN A 247 -0.19 -24.55 30.11
N LEU A 248 -0.01 -24.45 28.78
CA LEU A 248 -0.65 -23.42 27.97
C LEU A 248 -2.19 -23.51 28.05
N LYS A 249 -2.77 -24.71 27.95
CA LYS A 249 -4.21 -24.95 28.14
C LYS A 249 -4.70 -24.41 29.49
N ARG A 250 -3.98 -24.73 30.57
CA ARG A 250 -4.31 -24.30 31.93
C ARG A 250 -4.21 -22.79 32.08
N ASP A 251 -3.14 -22.19 31.57
CA ASP A 251 -2.89 -20.76 31.71
C ASP A 251 -3.89 -19.94 30.90
N LEU A 252 -4.25 -20.39 29.70
CA LEU A 252 -5.36 -19.84 28.91
C LEU A 252 -6.70 -19.97 29.63
N LYS A 253 -7.00 -21.13 30.23
CA LYS A 253 -8.24 -21.28 31.00
C LYS A 253 -8.29 -20.34 32.20
N ASN A 254 -7.20 -20.24 32.96
CA ASN A 254 -7.12 -19.37 34.14
C ASN A 254 -7.26 -17.88 33.79
N LEU A 255 -6.63 -17.45 32.71
CA LEU A 255 -6.74 -16.07 32.22
C LEU A 255 -8.17 -15.79 31.73
N HIS A 256 -8.81 -16.74 31.05
CA HIS A 256 -10.19 -16.63 30.58
C HIS A 256 -11.17 -16.50 31.76
N ASP A 257 -11.08 -17.42 32.74
CA ASP A 257 -11.95 -17.43 33.91
C ASP A 257 -11.83 -16.13 34.74
N ARG A 258 -10.60 -15.60 34.88
CA ARG A 258 -10.36 -14.32 35.55
C ARG A 258 -10.96 -13.15 34.80
N GLN A 259 -10.88 -13.13 33.48
CA GLN A 259 -11.44 -12.05 32.67
C GLN A 259 -12.97 -12.09 32.63
N VAL A 260 -13.59 -13.27 32.56
CA VAL A 260 -15.04 -13.44 32.68
C VAL A 260 -15.54 -12.97 34.06
N GLY A 261 -14.79 -13.28 35.13
CA GLY A 261 -15.07 -12.77 36.47
C GLY A 261 -15.06 -11.24 36.54
N LEU A 262 -14.00 -10.60 36.03
CA LEU A 262 -13.88 -9.15 35.97
C LEU A 262 -14.99 -8.48 35.13
N ALA A 263 -15.42 -9.12 34.04
CA ALA A 263 -16.53 -8.64 33.21
C ALA A 263 -17.89 -8.68 33.94
N ASN A 264 -18.12 -9.72 34.76
CA ASN A 264 -19.37 -9.88 35.52
C ASN A 264 -19.45 -8.90 36.69
N ASP A 265 -18.33 -8.65 37.39
CA ASP A 265 -18.29 -7.72 38.52
C ASP A 265 -18.53 -6.26 38.08
N VAL A 266 -18.15 -5.90 36.86
CA VAL A 266 -18.32 -4.53 36.33
C VAL A 266 -19.69 -4.29 35.71
N THR A 267 -20.40 -5.34 35.29
CA THR A 267 -21.77 -5.21 34.74
C THR A 267 -22.88 -5.24 35.80
N GLN A 268 -22.55 -5.59 37.05
CA GLN A 268 -23.48 -5.65 38.18
C GLN A 268 -23.32 -4.52 39.22
N GLY A 269 -22.36 -3.60 39.03
CA GLY A 269 -22.14 -2.41 39.87
C GLY A 269 -22.54 -1.13 39.17
#